data_AF-A0A955XXG4-F1
#
_entry.id   AF-A0A955XXG4-F1
#
_cell.length_a   1.000
_cell.length_b   1.000
_cell.length_c   1.000
_cell.angle_alpha   90.00
_cell.angle_beta   90.00
_cell.angle_gamma   90.00
#
_symmetry.space_group_name_H-M   'P 1'
#
loop_
_entity.id
_entity.type
_entity.pdbx_description
1 polymer ?
#
loop_
_entity_poly.entity_id
_entity_poly.type
_entity_poly.pdbx_seq_one_letter_code
_entity_poly.pdbx_strand_id
1 'polypeptide(L)' 'PDEIWNTDDPRTVPILVRSQPDGAEVYIDTMELGPVGRTPLRYRLFAGPHVIIVTKSHHSVWREVVNLEPLE' A
#
# COMPACT_ATOMS: atom_id res chain seq x y z
N PRO A 1 -13.87 -16.11 18.41
CA PRO A 1 -12.45 -15.98 17.98
C PRO A 1 -12.40 -15.04 16.76
N ASP A 2 -12.88 -13.83 17.00
CA ASP A 2 -13.29 -12.84 16.00
C ASP A 2 -12.36 -11.62 16.10
N GLU A 3 -11.08 -11.90 16.31
CA GLU A 3 -10.02 -10.93 16.61
C GLU A 3 -9.03 -10.80 15.43
N ILE A 4 -9.46 -11.17 14.22
CA ILE A 4 -8.63 -11.09 13.02
C ILE A 4 -9.16 -9.91 12.19
N TRP A 5 -8.45 -8.78 12.28
CA TRP A 5 -8.64 -7.51 11.56
C TRP A 5 -9.73 -6.59 12.11
N ASN A 6 -9.48 -5.99 13.28
CA ASN A 6 -10.13 -4.73 13.60
C ASN A 6 -9.59 -3.67 12.61
N THR A 7 -10.37 -3.30 11.59
CA THR A 7 -9.98 -2.35 10.52
C THR A 7 -9.85 -0.91 11.02
N ASP A 8 -9.78 -0.70 12.34
CA ASP A 8 -9.67 0.59 13.03
C ASP A 8 -8.52 0.63 14.03
N ASP A 9 -7.40 -0.06 13.75
CA ASP A 9 -6.18 0.13 14.53
C ASP A 9 -5.70 1.60 14.40
N PRO A 10 -5.68 2.40 15.50
CA PRO A 10 -5.31 3.81 15.45
C PRO A 10 -3.84 4.02 15.08
N ARG A 11 -3.02 2.97 15.13
CA ARG A 11 -1.62 3.01 14.70
C ARG A 11 -1.46 2.91 13.18
N THR A 12 -2.56 2.73 12.45
CA THR A 12 -2.56 2.59 10.99
C THR A 12 -3.23 3.77 10.31
N VAL A 13 -2.67 4.16 9.17
CA VAL A 13 -3.10 5.28 8.33
C VAL A 13 -3.69 4.72 7.03
N PRO A 14 -4.92 5.11 6.64
CA PRO A 14 -5.49 4.70 5.38
C PRO A 14 -4.82 5.42 4.21
N ILE A 15 -4.42 4.68 3.18
CA ILE A 15 -3.88 5.21 1.93
C ILE A 15 -4.73 4.78 0.74
N LEU A 16 -4.65 5.57 -0.34
CA LEU A 16 -5.24 5.26 -1.63
C LEU A 16 -4.17 5.32 -2.72
N VAL A 17 -3.84 4.16 -3.29
CA VAL A 17 -2.87 4.05 -4.39
C VAL A 17 -3.63 4.01 -5.71
N ARG A 18 -3.29 4.92 -6.62
CA ARG A 18 -3.83 5.00 -7.99
C ARG A 18 -2.68 4.98 -8.99
N SER A 19 -2.96 4.54 -10.21
CA SER A 19 -1.98 4.58 -11.31
C SER A 19 -2.66 4.86 -12.63
N GLN A 20 -1.91 5.37 -13.59
CA GLN A 20 -2.34 5.42 -14.99
C GLN A 20 -1.34 4.57 -15.81
N PRO A 21 -1.76 3.45 -16.42
CA PRO A 21 -3.12 2.89 -16.42
C PRO A 21 -3.47 2.12 -15.11
N ASP A 22 -4.78 1.96 -14.85
CA ASP A 22 -5.33 1.21 -13.69
C ASP A 22 -5.00 -0.29 -13.74
N GLY A 23 -5.17 -1.01 -12.62
CA GLY A 23 -4.91 -2.44 -12.52
C GLY A 23 -3.43 -2.81 -12.43
N ALA A 24 -2.59 -1.84 -12.05
CA ALA A 24 -1.18 -2.07 -11.74
C ALA A 24 -1.05 -2.80 -10.39
N GLU A 25 -0.07 -3.68 -10.26
CA GLU A 25 0.21 -4.41 -9.03
C GLU A 25 0.89 -3.49 -8.02
N VAL A 26 0.43 -3.54 -6.77
CA VAL A 26 0.93 -2.71 -5.67
C VAL A 26 1.65 -3.61 -4.67
N TYR A 27 2.86 -3.21 -4.28
CA TYR A 27 3.65 -3.85 -3.23
C TYR A 27 4.04 -2.81 -2.18
N ILE A 28 4.23 -3.27 -0.95
CA ILE A 28 4.61 -2.45 0.20
C ILE A 28 5.92 -3.01 0.75
N ASP A 29 6.93 -2.15 0.84
CA ASP A 29 8.28 -2.40 1.38
C ASP A 29 9.13 -3.42 0.61
N THR A 30 8.55 -4.50 0.09
CA THR A 30 9.23 -5.55 -0.67
C THR A 30 8.35 -6.13 -1.78
N MET A 31 8.96 -6.57 -2.88
CA MET A 31 8.28 -7.32 -3.94
C MET A 31 8.23 -8.83 -3.68
N GLU A 32 9.00 -9.33 -2.72
CA GLU A 32 9.20 -10.77 -2.49
C GLU A 32 7.97 -11.47 -1.90
N LEU A 33 7.11 -10.75 -1.21
CA LEU A 33 5.88 -11.28 -0.59
C LEU A 33 4.69 -11.34 -1.56
N GLY A 34 4.90 -10.94 -2.82
CA GLY A 34 3.82 -10.75 -3.79
C GLY A 34 3.06 -9.44 -3.58
N PRO A 35 2.18 -9.07 -4.52
CA PRO A 35 1.45 -7.82 -4.46
C PRO A 35 0.38 -7.87 -3.37
N VAL A 36 0.21 -6.76 -2.65
CA VAL A 36 -0.87 -6.58 -1.68
C VAL A 36 -2.22 -6.34 -2.36
N GLY A 37 -2.21 -6.01 -3.65
CA GLY A 37 -3.42 -5.78 -4.45
C GLY A 37 -3.12 -5.10 -5.78
N ARG A 38 -4.15 -4.51 -6.39
CA ARG A 38 -4.05 -3.78 -7.66
C ARG A 38 -4.71 -2.41 -7.58
N THR A 39 -4.18 -1.44 -8.31
CA THR A 39 -4.75 -0.09 -8.38
C THR A 39 -6.12 -0.08 -9.06
N PRO A 40 -7.06 0.77 -8.62
CA PRO A 40 -6.99 1.59 -7.40
C PRO A 40 -7.11 0.71 -6.13
N LEU A 41 -6.18 0.90 -5.18
CA LEU A 41 -6.11 0.10 -3.95
C LEU A 41 -6.30 0.99 -2.72
N ARG A 42 -7.27 0.65 -1.86
CA ARG A 42 -7.36 1.17 -0.49
C ARG A 42 -6.63 0.20 0.43
N TYR A 43 -5.71 0.70 1.23
CA TYR A 43 -4.91 -0.11 2.15
C TYR A 43 -4.65 0.67 3.45
N ARG A 44 -4.29 -0.05 4.52
CA ARG A 44 -3.87 0.56 5.80
C ARG A 44 -2.44 0.15 6.10
N LEU A 45 -1.62 1.12 6.46
CA LEU A 45 -0.20 0.93 6.81
C LEU A 45 0.05 1.50 8.19
N PHE A 46 1.04 0.97 8.91
CA PHE A 46 1.43 1.59 10.17
C PHE A 46 1.99 3.00 9.91
N ALA A 47 1.90 3.88 10.91
CA ALA A 47 2.60 5.15 10.85
C ALA A 47 4.12 4.92 10.74
N GLY A 48 4.80 5.81 10.02
CA GLY A 48 6.23 5.72 9.72
C GLY A 48 6.53 5.57 8.22
N PRO A 49 7.81 5.31 7.88
CA PRO A 49 8.26 5.24 6.49
C PRO A 49 7.88 3.91 5.84
N HIS A 50 7.31 3.98 4.64
CA HIS A 50 7.01 2.84 3.79
C HIS A 50 7.46 3.08 2.35
N VAL A 51 7.87 2.02 1.66
CA VAL A 51 8.16 2.07 0.22
C VAL A 51 6.95 1.54 -0.54
N ILE A 52 6.31 2.39 -1.33
CA ILE A 52 5.23 1.99 -2.23
C ILE A 52 5.84 1.65 -3.59
N ILE A 53 5.62 0.43 -4.06
CA ILE A 53 6.11 -0.03 -5.36
C ILE A 53 4.91 -0.36 -6.23
N VAL A 54 4.85 0.21 -7.43
CA VAL A 54 3.77 -0.02 -8.39
C VAL A 54 4.35 -0.55 -9.69
N THR A 55 3.85 -1.68 -10.16
CA THR A 55 4.32 -2.33 -11.39
C THR A 55 3.16 -2.67 -12.32
N LYS A 56 3.42 -2.62 -13.63
CA LYS A 56 2.48 -3.10 -14.63
C LYS A 56 3.25 -3.65 -15.81
N SER A 57 2.74 -4.73 -16.41
CA SER A 57 3.36 -5.34 -17.59
C SER A 57 3.61 -4.30 -18.67
N HIS A 58 4.81 -4.32 -19.25
CA HIS A 58 5.28 -3.38 -20.27
C HIS A 58 5.40 -1.91 -19.83
N HIS A 59 5.37 -1.62 -18.52
CA HIS A 59 5.58 -0.28 -17.96
C HIS A 59 6.77 -0.28 -17.00
N SER A 60 7.39 0.90 -16.85
CA SER A 60 8.45 1.11 -15.86
C SER A 60 7.92 0.94 -14.44
N VAL A 61 8.73 0.36 -13.56
CA VAL A 61 8.40 0.28 -12.14
C VAL A 61 8.48 1.66 -11.51
N TRP A 62 7.43 2.04 -10.79
CA TRP A 62 7.40 3.26 -9.99
C TRP A 62 7.63 2.92 -8.51
N ARG A 63 8.40 3.77 -7.81
CA ARG A 63 8.71 3.63 -6.39
C ARG A 63 8.69 4.99 -5.70
N GLU A 64 8.09 5.05 -4.53
CA GLU A 64 8.10 6.23 -3.67
C GLU A 64 8.21 5.83 -2.21
N VAL A 65 9.00 6.60 -1.44
CA VAL A 65 9.03 6.50 0.01
C VAL A 65 8.01 7.50 0.55
N VAL A 66 7.03 7.00 1.30
CA VAL A 66 6.04 7.83 1.99
C VAL A 66 6.28 7.74 3.48
N ASN A 67 6.25 8.87 4.19
CA ASN A 67 6.24 8.89 5.64
C ASN A 67 4.82 9.18 6.11
N LEU A 68 4.18 8.20 6.75
CA LEU A 68 2.81 8.31 7.22
C LEU A 68 2.80 8.82 8.66
N GLU A 69 2.19 9.97 8.88
CA GLU A 69 2.00 10.51 10.22
C GLU A 69 0.86 9.77 10.94
N PRO A 70 0.97 9.51 12.26
CA PRO A 70 -0.12 8.94 13.04
C PRO A 70 -1.41 9.74 12.91
N LEU A 71 -2.56 9.06 12.95
CA LEU A 71 -3.85 9.72 13.06
C LEU A 71 -4.01 10.23 14.50
N GLU A 72 -4.07 11.55 14.70
CA GLU A 72 -4.31 12.17 16.02
C GLU A 72 -5.72 11.89 16.57
#